data_AF-A0A661WC10-F1
#
_entry.id   AF-A0A661WC10-F1
#
_cell.length_a   1.000
_cell.length_b   1.000
_cell.length_c   1.000
_cell.angle_alpha   90.00
_cell.angle_beta   90.00
_cell.angle_gamma   90.00
#
_symmetry.space_group_name_H-M   'P 1'
#
loop_
_entity.id
_entity.type
_entity.pdbx_description
1 polymer ?
#
loop_
_entity_poly.entity_id
_entity_poly.type
_entity_poly.pdbx_seq_one_letter_code
_entity_poly.pdbx_strand_id
1 'polypeptide(L)' 'MAKQEGTRAEALRTALQMELEGKEFYQRSAERSYTVLARDLFSHLAEQEDVHYRKVKEVYEAVAQ' A
#
# COMPACT_ATOMS: atom_id res chain seq x y z
N MET A 1 -8.70 26.33 15.41
CA MET A 1 -8.08 25.43 14.41
C MET A 1 -8.46 24.00 14.75
N ALA A 2 -9.62 23.54 14.29
CA ALA A 2 -10.07 22.16 14.49
C ALA A 2 -9.80 21.40 13.20
N LYS A 3 -8.65 20.74 13.11
CA LYS A 3 -8.31 19.82 12.03
C LYS A 3 -7.46 18.69 12.59
N GLN A 4 -8.02 17.98 13.55
CA GLN A 4 -7.54 16.66 13.91
C GLN A 4 -8.74 15.74 13.96
N GLU A 5 -8.49 14.48 13.57
CA GLU A 5 -9.40 13.35 13.64
C GLU A 5 -10.33 13.20 12.43
N GLY A 6 -9.72 12.89 11.27
CA GLY A 6 -10.30 11.80 10.50
C GLY A 6 -10.28 10.56 11.38
N THR A 7 -11.41 9.86 11.51
CA THR A 7 -11.56 8.72 12.43
C THR A 7 -10.48 7.67 12.16
N ARG A 8 -10.10 6.85 13.16
CA ARG A 8 -9.08 5.80 12.99
C ARG A 8 -9.38 4.89 11.77
N ALA A 9 -10.66 4.64 11.50
CA ALA A 9 -11.13 3.92 10.32
C ALA A 9 -10.83 4.66 9.00
N GLU A 10 -10.98 5.99 8.95
CA GLU A 10 -10.62 6.78 7.76
C GLU A 10 -9.12 6.74 7.49
N ALA A 11 -8.28 6.86 8.52
CA ALA A 11 -6.83 6.74 8.36
C ALA A 11 -6.43 5.35 7.81
N LEU A 12 -7.05 4.29 8.32
CA LEU A 12 -6.84 2.92 7.84
C LEU A 12 -7.37 2.72 6.42
N ARG A 13 -8.48 3.36 6.04
CA ARG A 13 -8.98 3.34 4.65
C ARG A 13 -8.00 4.05 3.71
N THR A 14 -7.43 5.17 4.11
CA THR A 14 -6.37 5.85 3.35
C THR A 14 -5.15 4.94 3.20
N ALA A 15 -4.72 4.28 4.28
CA ALA A 15 -3.61 3.33 4.20
C ALA A 15 -3.90 2.18 3.22
N LEU A 16 -5.09 1.58 3.25
CA LEU A 16 -5.49 0.54 2.28
C LEU A 16 -5.38 1.02 0.83
N GLN A 17 -5.81 2.25 0.55
CA GLN A 17 -5.68 2.83 -0.78
C GLN A 17 -4.21 3.06 -1.17
N MET A 18 -3.38 3.52 -0.22
CA MET A 18 -1.96 3.73 -0.45
C MET A 18 -1.22 2.44 -0.82
N GLU A 19 -1.52 1.31 -0.19
CA GLU A 19 -0.87 0.03 -0.54
C GLU A 19 -1.26 -0.44 -1.96
N LEU A 20 -2.51 -0.18 -2.39
CA LEU A 20 -2.96 -0.49 -3.76
C LEU A 20 -2.24 0.39 -4.80
N GLU A 21 -2.15 1.69 -4.53
CA GLU A 21 -1.43 2.64 -5.39
C GLU A 21 0.08 2.36 -5.42
N GLY A 22 0.66 2.00 -4.27
CA GLY A 22 2.07 1.60 -4.12
C GLY A 22 2.38 0.36 -4.96
N LYS A 23 1.52 -0.66 -4.88
CA LYS A 23 1.64 -1.87 -5.71
C LYS A 23 1.64 -1.52 -7.20
N GLU A 24 0.65 -0.75 -7.66
CA GLU A 24 0.55 -0.36 -9.07
C GLU A 24 1.78 0.47 -9.50
N PHE A 25 2.24 1.37 -8.64
CA PHE A 25 3.45 2.16 -8.89
C PHE A 25 4.68 1.28 -9.09
N TYR A 26 4.89 0.28 -8.23
CA TYR A 26 6.05 -0.60 -8.34
C TYR A 26 5.93 -1.54 -9.55
N GLN A 27 4.75 -2.05 -9.87
CA GLN A 27 4.53 -2.85 -11.08
C GLN A 27 4.90 -2.06 -12.35
N ARG A 28 4.41 -0.84 -12.50
CA ARG A 28 4.76 0.03 -13.65
C ARG A 28 6.25 0.39 -13.66
N SER A 29 6.87 0.51 -12.48
CA SER A 29 8.31 0.79 -12.37
C SER A 29 9.16 -0.40 -12.79
N ALA A 30 8.73 -1.63 -12.47
CA ALA A 30 9.35 -2.86 -12.95
C ALA A 30 9.27 -2.97 -14.48
N GLU A 31 8.12 -2.65 -15.07
CA GLU A 31 7.91 -2.65 -16.54
C GLU A 31 8.80 -1.63 -17.27
N ARG A 32 9.06 -0.48 -16.65
CA ARG A 32 9.87 0.61 -17.23
C ARG A 32 11.37 0.47 -16.96
N SER A 33 11.78 -0.55 -16.22
CA SER A 33 13.18 -0.76 -15.83
C SER A 33 13.97 -1.46 -16.93
N TYR A 34 15.18 -0.97 -17.20
CA TYR A 34 16.06 -1.51 -18.25
C TYR A 34 17.05 -2.56 -17.75
N THR A 35 17.15 -2.76 -16.43
CA THR A 35 18.04 -3.75 -15.83
C THR A 35 17.25 -4.83 -15.10
N VAL A 36 17.75 -6.06 -15.14
CA VAL A 36 17.16 -7.19 -14.42
C VAL A 36 17.07 -6.89 -12.92
N LEU A 37 18.15 -6.34 -12.34
CA LEU A 37 18.20 -5.99 -10.93
C LEU A 37 17.08 -5.01 -10.53
N ALA A 38 16.86 -3.93 -11.31
CA ALA A 38 15.83 -2.96 -11.01
C ALA A 38 14.42 -3.55 -11.17
N ARG A 39 14.20 -4.37 -12.22
CA ARG A 39 12.92 -5.06 -12.42
C ARG A 39 12.61 -5.99 -11.23
N ASP A 40 13.57 -6.79 -10.82
CA ASP A 40 13.40 -7.74 -9.70
C ASP A 40 13.15 -7.01 -8.38
N LEU A 41 13.87 -5.89 -8.14
CA LEU A 41 13.63 -5.05 -6.96
C LEU A 41 12.19 -4.51 -6.95
N PHE A 42 11.72 -3.92 -8.04
CA PHE A 42 10.38 -3.35 -8.09
C PHE A 42 9.29 -4.42 -8.05
N SER A 43 9.50 -5.58 -8.67
CA SER A 43 8.59 -6.72 -8.53
C SER A 43 8.49 -7.19 -7.08
N HIS A 44 9.62 -7.30 -6.38
CA HIS A 44 9.64 -7.65 -4.96
C HIS A 44 8.91 -6.62 -4.09
N LEU A 45 9.11 -5.32 -4.35
CA LEU A 45 8.41 -4.26 -3.63
C LEU A 45 6.89 -4.34 -3.86
N ALA A 46 6.44 -4.56 -5.10
CA ALA A 46 5.02 -4.75 -5.40
C ALA A 46 4.39 -5.94 -4.65
N GLU A 47 5.15 -7.03 -4.46
CA GLU A 47 4.72 -8.17 -3.64
C GLU A 47 4.64 -7.86 -2.14
N GLN A 48 5.52 -6.97 -1.63
CA GLN A 48 5.45 -6.53 -0.23
C GLN A 48 4.19 -5.70 0.05
N GLU A 49 3.76 -4.86 -0.90
CA GLU A 49 2.52 -4.09 -0.76
C GLU A 49 1.29 -4.99 -0.58
N ASP A 50 1.25 -6.20 -1.16
CA ASP A 50 0.18 -7.18 -0.89
C ASP A 50 0.21 -7.72 0.55
N VAL A 51 1.39 -7.82 1.16
CA VAL A 51 1.55 -8.21 2.57
C VAL A 51 1.09 -7.06 3.47
N HIS A 52 1.47 -5.84 3.15
CA HIS A 52 1.06 -4.65 3.89
C HIS A 52 -0.45 -4.44 3.83
N TYR A 53 -1.04 -4.49 2.63
CA TYR A 53 -2.48 -4.35 2.43
C TYR A 53 -3.28 -5.32 3.31
N ARG A 54 -2.87 -6.61 3.33
CA ARG A 54 -3.54 -7.62 4.19
C ARG A 54 -3.47 -7.26 5.67
N LYS A 55 -2.31 -6.84 6.16
CA LYS A 55 -2.14 -6.41 7.57
C LYS A 55 -2.99 -5.18 7.90
N VAL A 56 -3.00 -4.18 7.02
CA VAL A 56 -3.83 -2.98 7.22
C VAL A 56 -5.32 -3.35 7.21
N LYS A 57 -5.72 -4.27 6.32
CA LYS A 57 -7.11 -4.75 6.23
C LYS A 57 -7.56 -5.48 7.49
N GLU A 58 -6.72 -6.34 8.05
CA GLU A 58 -6.98 -7.01 9.33
C GLU A 58 -7.22 -5.99 10.46
N VAL A 59 -6.39 -4.94 10.54
CA VAL A 59 -6.56 -3.87 11.55
C VAL A 59 -7.82 -3.03 11.28
N TYR A 60 -8.09 -2.69 10.02
CA TYR A 60 -9.31 -1.96 9.64
C TYR A 60 -10.57 -2.72 10.04
N GLU A 61 -10.63 -4.02 9.77
CA GLU A 61 -11.76 -4.88 10.12
C GLU A 61 -11.94 -5.02 11.63
N ALA A 62 -10.85 -4.99 12.41
CA ALA A 62 -10.93 -5.01 13.88
C ALA A 62 -11.39 -3.67 14.48
N VAL A 63 -11.12 -2.54 13.82
CA VAL A 63 -11.45 -1.19 14.29
C VAL A 63 -12.82 -0.71 13.79
N ALA A 64 -13.32 -1.27 12.69
CA ALA A 64 -14.61 -0.91 12.08
C ALA A 64 -15.80 -1.74 12.59
N GLN A 65 -15.57 -2.70 13.50
CA GLN A 65 -16.61 -3.40 14.27
C GLN A 65 -17.05 -2.57 15.48
#